data_AF-A0AAV5TUV9-F1
#
_entry.id   AF-A0AAV5TUV9-F1
#
_cell.length_a   1.000
_cell.length_b   1.000
_cell.length_c   1.000
_cell.angle_alpha   90.00
_cell.angle_beta   90.00
_cell.angle_gamma   90.00
#
_symmetry.space_group_name_H-M   'P 1'
#
loop_
_entity.id
_entity.type
_entity.pdbx_description
1 polymer ?
#
loop_
_entity_poly.entity_id
_entity_poly.type
_entity_poly.pdbx_seq_one_letter_code
_entity_poly.pdbx_strand_id
1 'polypeptide(L)'
;LFNGISFEVFEFRLSGFAFTFPLFEIPSMGTEKVTEGKQVIEDEFLLKFADKLKAVKLLFQVDTRAQLRIALNITVKFPASMFGMDLGFHPEIEQFQLFPPLDELKITSTARNRIGFGDNYDNTPKIFSNLLFMLLGKHKNVNVDNVQLTSDEWLNVLKIMSVDNSDRTVQLGVTRSTIARWMTDCKITQACKAHQIVGDFTNLQASSALLELRYRKCWISIQRFAWKESELPALVELTNFEKPTAEMLDEFDDEMMCRMMMSDDVYDIF
;
A
#
# COMPACT_ATOMS: atom_id res chain seq x y z
N LEU A 1 -6.00 17.09 30.88
CA LEU A 1 -7.39 17.62 30.90
C LEU A 1 -7.69 18.22 29.52
N PHE A 2 -8.26 17.44 28.61
CA PHE A 2 -8.82 17.93 27.34
C PHE A 2 -10.32 17.72 27.43
N ASN A 3 -11.04 18.75 27.88
CA ASN A 3 -12.49 18.81 27.80
C ASN A 3 -12.82 19.83 26.70
N GLY A 4 -13.48 19.38 25.63
CA GLY A 4 -14.06 20.27 24.62
C GLY A 4 -13.28 20.50 23.33
N ILE A 5 -12.14 19.85 23.11
CA ILE A 5 -11.43 19.90 21.81
C ILE A 5 -11.64 18.56 21.09
N SER A 6 -12.47 18.55 20.04
CA SER A 6 -12.50 17.46 19.08
C SER A 6 -11.38 17.70 18.07
N PHE A 7 -10.39 16.80 18.05
CA PHE A 7 -9.40 16.80 16.98
C PHE A 7 -9.93 15.90 15.85
N GLU A 8 -10.20 16.50 14.69
CA GLU A 8 -10.29 15.74 13.44
C GLU A 8 -8.84 15.48 12.99
N VAL A 9 -8.27 14.37 13.44
CA VAL A 9 -6.98 13.91 12.92
C VAL A 9 -7.26 12.82 11.90
N PHE A 10 -6.76 13.01 10.69
CA PHE A 10 -7.07 12.13 9.56
C PHE A 10 -6.19 10.87 9.51
N GLU A 11 -5.00 10.89 10.13
CA GLU A 11 -4.09 9.74 10.18
C GLU A 11 -3.19 9.79 11.43
N PHE A 12 -3.13 8.70 12.19
CA PHE A 12 -2.14 8.51 13.27
C PHE A 12 -1.20 7.36 12.94
N ARG A 13 0.11 7.62 13.03
CA ARG A 13 1.14 6.58 12.95
C ARG A 13 1.73 6.29 14.32
N LEU A 14 1.67 5.02 14.71
CA LEU A 14 2.32 4.51 15.91
C LEU A 14 3.59 3.74 15.51
N SER A 15 4.76 4.34 15.71
CA SER A 15 6.05 3.72 15.40
C SER A 15 6.93 3.65 16.64
N GLY A 16 7.29 2.45 17.13
CA GLY A 16 8.29 2.32 18.19
C GLY A 16 8.00 3.08 19.50
N PHE A 17 6.72 3.35 19.79
CA PHE A 17 6.21 4.23 20.87
C PHE A 17 6.47 5.74 20.69
N ALA A 18 6.72 6.20 19.46
CA ALA A 18 6.67 7.61 19.07
C ALA A 18 5.46 7.87 18.17
N PHE A 19 4.81 9.02 18.39
CA PHE A 19 3.72 9.53 17.57
C PHE A 19 4.27 10.44 16.47
N THR A 20 3.76 10.28 15.25
CA THR A 20 3.92 11.30 14.22
C THR A 20 2.54 11.84 13.89
N PHE A 21 2.31 13.11 14.22
CA PHE A 21 1.11 13.85 13.82
C PHE A 21 1.39 14.47 12.45
N PRO A 22 0.42 14.49 11.52
CA PRO A 22 0.49 15.43 10.40
C PRO A 22 0.60 16.85 10.99
N LEU A 23 1.55 17.63 10.47
CA LEU A 23 1.94 18.96 10.96
C LEU A 23 0.73 19.84 11.33
N PHE A 24 0.45 19.92 12.63
CA PHE A 24 -0.29 21.01 13.24
C PHE A 24 0.51 21.45 14.46
N GLU A 25 0.75 22.76 14.57
CA GLU A 25 1.40 23.35 15.74
C GLU A 25 0.58 22.99 16.99
N ILE A 26 1.14 22.13 17.83
CA ILE A 26 0.58 21.85 19.16
C ILE A 26 0.95 23.07 20.02
N PRO A 27 -0.03 23.77 20.63
CA PRO A 27 0.28 24.85 21.56
C PRO A 27 1.17 24.31 22.68
N SER A 28 2.33 24.94 22.87
CA SER A 28 3.35 24.52 23.82
C SER A 28 2.77 24.40 25.23
N MET A 29 2.67 23.17 25.73
CA MET A 29 2.48 22.91 27.14
C MET A 29 3.83 22.59 27.75
N GLY A 30 4.36 23.53 28.53
CA GLY A 30 5.37 23.33 29.55
C GLY A 30 6.66 22.66 29.08
N THR A 31 7.69 23.45 28.83
CA THR A 31 9.07 22.99 28.66
C THR A 31 9.56 22.26 29.92
N GLU A 32 9.39 20.94 29.98
CA GLU A 32 10.37 20.08 30.61
C GLU A 32 11.28 19.55 29.51
N LYS A 33 12.59 19.78 29.69
CA LYS A 33 13.65 19.34 28.77
C LYS A 33 13.52 17.83 28.56
N VAL A 34 13.07 17.42 27.39
CA VAL A 34 13.15 16.03 26.93
C VAL A 34 14.61 15.77 26.55
N THR A 35 15.39 15.35 27.54
CA THR A 35 16.66 14.65 27.33
C THR A 35 16.37 13.37 26.55
N GLU A 36 17.19 13.03 25.55
CA GLU A 36 17.08 11.80 24.75
C GLU A 36 16.89 10.57 25.64
N GLY A 37 15.66 10.11 25.73
CA GLY A 37 15.26 8.91 26.46
C GLY A 37 13.95 8.43 25.86
N LYS A 38 13.93 7.21 25.34
CA LYS A 38 12.70 6.53 24.90
C LYS A 38 11.75 6.46 26.09
N GLN A 39 10.78 7.38 26.14
CA GLN A 39 9.73 7.34 27.15
C GLN A 39 8.75 6.24 26.75
N VAL A 40 8.65 5.19 27.57
CA VAL A 40 7.64 4.15 27.39
C VAL A 40 6.30 4.80 27.68
N ILE A 41 5.50 4.98 26.63
CA ILE A 41 4.13 5.49 26.76
C ILE A 41 3.31 4.36 27.38
N GLU A 42 2.83 4.57 28.61
CA GLU A 42 2.03 3.59 29.32
C GLU A 42 0.75 3.27 28.52
N ASP A 43 0.42 1.98 28.42
CA ASP A 43 -0.75 1.46 27.69
C ASP A 43 -2.04 2.21 28.07
N GLU A 44 -2.17 2.67 29.31
CA GLU A 44 -3.34 3.41 29.80
C GLU A 44 -3.52 4.79 29.14
N PHE A 45 -2.42 5.47 28.79
CA PHE A 45 -2.49 6.75 28.07
C PHE A 45 -3.03 6.55 26.65
N LEU A 46 -2.53 5.55 25.93
CA LEU A 46 -2.96 5.25 24.55
C LEU A 46 -4.47 4.97 24.49
N LEU A 47 -4.97 4.24 25.49
CA LEU A 47 -6.39 3.92 25.62
C LEU A 47 -7.24 5.16 25.88
N LYS A 48 -6.86 5.99 26.85
CA LYS A 48 -7.55 7.25 27.17
C LYS A 48 -7.49 8.26 26.03
N PHE A 49 -6.42 8.25 25.25
CA PHE A 49 -6.25 9.12 24.09
C PHE A 49 -7.17 8.67 22.94
N ALA A 50 -7.16 7.37 22.61
CA ALA A 50 -7.99 6.82 21.55
C ALA A 50 -9.50 6.92 21.84
N ASP A 51 -9.94 6.81 23.11
CA ASP A 51 -11.33 7.05 23.53
C ASP A 51 -11.84 8.47 23.22
N LYS A 52 -10.94 9.43 23.02
CA LYS A 52 -11.29 10.83 22.71
C LYS A 52 -11.28 11.16 21.22
N LEU A 53 -10.82 10.24 20.39
CA LEU A 53 -10.71 10.43 18.94
C LEU A 53 -11.98 9.91 18.26
N LYS A 54 -12.75 10.81 17.62
CA LYS A 54 -13.86 10.41 16.75
C LYS A 54 -13.29 9.92 15.42
N ALA A 55 -13.56 8.66 15.10
CA ALA A 55 -13.33 7.99 13.81
C ALA A 55 -12.02 8.39 13.09
N VAL A 56 -10.93 7.73 13.47
CA VAL A 56 -9.60 8.01 12.90
C VAL A 56 -9.05 6.77 12.20
N LYS A 57 -8.39 6.97 11.06
CA LYS A 57 -7.53 5.94 10.47
C LYS A 57 -6.30 5.77 11.36
N LEU A 58 -6.21 4.61 12.01
CA LEU A 58 -5.09 4.24 12.88
C LEU A 58 -4.13 3.33 12.11
N LEU A 59 -2.90 3.79 11.93
CA LEU A 59 -1.83 3.05 11.28
C LEU A 59 -0.79 2.58 12.30
N PHE A 60 -0.65 1.27 12.42
CA PHE A 60 0.33 0.64 13.30
C PHE A 60 1.56 0.25 12.50
N GLN A 61 2.73 0.66 12.98
CA GLN A 61 4.00 0.13 12.51
C GLN A 61 4.53 -0.85 13.56
N VAL A 62 4.62 -2.11 13.17
CA VAL A 62 4.75 -3.24 14.10
C VAL A 62 6.00 -4.04 13.76
N ASP A 63 7.04 -3.92 14.59
CA ASP A 63 8.33 -4.57 14.38
C ASP A 63 8.53 -5.79 15.29
N THR A 64 7.68 -5.96 16.30
CA THR A 64 7.80 -7.02 17.30
C THR A 64 6.45 -7.67 17.61
N ARG A 65 6.50 -8.91 18.10
CA ARG A 65 5.29 -9.64 18.58
C ARG A 65 4.58 -8.90 19.73
N ALA A 66 5.32 -8.21 20.59
CA ALA A 66 4.74 -7.43 21.69
C ALA A 66 3.92 -6.24 21.17
N GLN A 67 4.46 -5.50 20.19
CA GLN A 67 3.74 -4.42 19.52
C GLN A 67 2.51 -4.94 18.78
N LEU A 68 2.60 -6.13 18.15
CA LEU A 68 1.46 -6.73 17.46
C LEU A 68 0.31 -6.99 18.43
N ARG A 69 0.61 -7.55 19.61
CA ARG A 69 -0.40 -7.79 20.66
C ARG A 69 -1.07 -6.50 21.10
N ILE A 70 -0.30 -5.42 21.28
CA ILE A 70 -0.83 -4.10 21.66
C ILE A 70 -1.73 -3.55 20.54
N ALA A 71 -1.28 -3.58 19.29
CA ALA A 71 -2.04 -3.12 18.15
C ALA A 71 -3.39 -3.87 18.05
N LEU A 72 -3.37 -5.19 18.17
CA LEU A 72 -4.60 -6.00 18.16
C LEU A 72 -5.55 -5.64 19.32
N ASN A 73 -5.03 -5.44 20.54
CA ASN A 73 -5.84 -4.99 21.67
C ASN A 73 -6.49 -3.62 21.44
N ILE A 74 -5.79 -2.69 20.77
CA ILE A 74 -6.33 -1.39 20.39
C ILE A 74 -7.46 -1.58 19.36
N THR A 75 -7.26 -2.42 18.34
CA THR A 75 -8.29 -2.64 17.32
C THR A 75 -9.61 -3.17 17.89
N VAL A 76 -9.55 -4.03 18.92
CA VAL A 76 -10.73 -4.55 19.62
C VAL A 76 -11.49 -3.44 20.36
N LYS A 77 -10.78 -2.45 20.90
CA LYS A 77 -11.39 -1.36 21.68
C LYS A 77 -12.01 -0.26 20.83
N PHE A 78 -11.54 -0.11 19.59
CA PHE A 78 -12.00 0.92 18.66
C PHE A 78 -12.58 0.33 17.37
N PRO A 79 -13.59 -0.55 17.43
CA PRO A 79 -14.05 -1.33 16.26
C PRO A 79 -14.65 -0.49 15.12
N ALA A 80 -15.01 0.78 15.37
CA ALA A 80 -15.53 1.69 14.36
C ALA A 80 -14.42 2.44 13.58
N SER A 81 -13.16 2.31 13.99
CA SER A 81 -12.03 2.97 13.34
C SER A 81 -11.57 2.20 12.11
N MET A 82 -10.96 2.94 11.17
CA MET A 82 -10.24 2.38 10.04
C MET A 82 -8.82 2.02 10.48
N PHE A 83 -8.31 0.87 10.03
CA PHE A 83 -7.04 0.35 10.53
C PHE A 83 -6.10 -0.04 9.40
N GLY A 84 -4.83 0.30 9.58
CA GLY A 84 -3.76 -0.28 8.78
C GLY A 84 -2.60 -0.77 9.63
N MET A 85 -1.89 -1.77 9.14
CA MET A 85 -0.73 -2.34 9.80
C MET A 85 0.42 -2.50 8.81
N ASP A 86 1.59 -1.97 9.15
CA ASP A 86 2.87 -2.25 8.49
C ASP A 86 3.72 -3.12 9.41
N LEU A 87 3.87 -4.38 9.02
CA LEU A 87 4.63 -5.38 9.75
C LEU A 87 6.06 -5.42 9.23
N GLY A 88 7.02 -5.13 10.11
CA GLY A 88 8.46 -5.29 9.85
C GLY A 88 8.98 -6.72 10.08
N PHE A 89 8.07 -7.69 10.26
CA PHE A 89 8.37 -9.11 10.42
C PHE A 89 7.23 -9.96 9.85
N HIS A 90 7.44 -11.27 9.75
CA HIS A 90 6.42 -12.22 9.31
C HIS A 90 5.81 -12.97 10.51
N PRO A 91 4.57 -12.64 10.94
CA PRO A 91 3.83 -13.42 11.94
C PRO A 91 3.66 -14.89 11.58
N GLU A 92 3.35 -15.71 12.57
CA GLU A 92 2.88 -17.08 12.35
C GLU A 92 1.49 -17.05 11.67
N ILE A 93 1.14 -18.09 10.89
CA ILE A 93 -0.10 -18.12 10.09
C ILE A 93 -1.33 -17.91 10.99
N GLU A 94 -1.32 -18.52 12.17
CA GLU A 94 -2.36 -18.43 13.19
C GLU A 94 -2.55 -17.00 13.69
N GLN A 95 -1.50 -16.17 13.67
CA GLN A 95 -1.58 -14.78 14.12
C GLN A 95 -2.31 -13.89 13.11
N PHE A 96 -2.17 -14.14 11.81
CA PHE A 96 -2.93 -13.41 10.78
C PHE A 96 -4.45 -13.65 10.92
N GLN A 97 -4.84 -14.82 11.41
CA GLN A 97 -6.26 -15.13 11.66
C GLN A 97 -6.86 -14.24 12.75
N LEU A 98 -6.04 -13.74 13.68
CA LEU A 98 -6.47 -12.85 14.77
C LEU A 98 -6.68 -11.41 14.33
N PHE A 99 -6.21 -11.02 13.15
CA PHE A 99 -6.32 -9.63 12.71
C PHE A 99 -7.80 -9.30 12.47
N PRO A 100 -8.29 -8.09 12.79
CA PRO A 100 -9.55 -7.64 12.21
C PRO A 100 -9.38 -7.44 10.69
N PRO A 101 -10.46 -7.26 9.93
CA PRO A 101 -10.36 -6.66 8.60
C PRO A 101 -9.59 -5.34 8.69
N LEU A 102 -8.64 -5.13 7.78
CA LEU A 102 -7.80 -3.93 7.74
C LEU A 102 -8.04 -3.24 6.40
N ASP A 103 -8.00 -1.92 6.41
CA ASP A 103 -7.98 -1.13 5.18
C ASP A 103 -6.65 -1.28 4.45
N GLU A 104 -5.57 -1.47 5.20
CA GLU A 104 -4.24 -1.64 4.65
C GLU A 104 -3.40 -2.61 5.49
N LEU A 105 -3.00 -3.72 4.90
CA LEU A 105 -2.00 -4.62 5.48
C LEU A 105 -0.75 -4.57 4.62
N LYS A 106 0.38 -4.27 5.25
CA LYS A 106 1.69 -4.25 4.63
C LYS A 106 2.63 -5.16 5.40
N ILE A 107 3.35 -6.03 4.69
CA ILE A 107 4.33 -6.97 5.26
C ILE A 107 5.63 -6.72 4.52
N THR A 108 6.56 -6.00 5.17
CA THR A 108 7.87 -5.67 4.61
C THR A 108 8.99 -6.42 5.33
N SER A 109 10.07 -6.70 4.60
CA SER A 109 11.29 -7.24 5.21
C SER A 109 11.99 -6.17 6.07
N THR A 110 12.98 -6.62 6.85
CA THR A 110 13.71 -5.84 7.88
C THR A 110 14.34 -4.53 7.41
N ALA A 111 14.52 -4.34 6.10
CA ALA A 111 14.73 -3.02 5.53
C ALA A 111 13.36 -2.52 5.03
N ARG A 112 12.72 -1.58 5.75
CA ARG A 112 11.40 -0.99 5.41
C ARG A 112 11.42 -0.12 4.16
N ASN A 113 12.11 -0.57 3.13
CA ASN A 113 12.44 0.15 1.93
C ASN A 113 11.68 -0.50 0.78
N ARG A 114 10.37 -0.20 0.72
CA ARG A 114 9.46 -0.41 -0.43
C ARG A 114 9.33 -1.86 -0.94
N ILE A 115 8.10 -2.29 -1.17
CA ILE A 115 7.79 -3.60 -1.75
C ILE A 115 8.51 -3.75 -3.11
N GLY A 116 9.31 -4.81 -3.29
CA GLY A 116 10.04 -5.04 -4.53
C GLY A 116 11.36 -4.25 -4.68
N PHE A 117 11.91 -3.66 -3.61
CA PHE A 117 13.15 -2.86 -3.66
C PHE A 117 14.26 -3.32 -2.70
N GLY A 118 14.06 -4.37 -1.90
CA GLY A 118 15.09 -4.85 -0.97
C GLY A 118 16.21 -5.64 -1.64
N ASP A 119 17.46 -5.29 -1.35
CA ASP A 119 18.66 -6.02 -1.84
C ASP A 119 18.84 -7.40 -1.16
N ASN A 120 18.16 -7.62 -0.02
CA ASN A 120 18.19 -8.88 0.73
C ASN A 120 16.93 -9.74 0.52
N TYR A 121 16.34 -9.66 -0.67
CA TYR A 121 15.07 -10.30 -1.00
C TYR A 121 15.07 -11.83 -0.72
N ASP A 122 16.17 -12.52 -1.02
CA ASP A 122 16.34 -13.96 -0.79
C ASP A 122 16.28 -14.38 0.69
N ASN A 123 16.61 -13.47 1.61
CA ASN A 123 16.59 -13.71 3.05
C ASN A 123 15.23 -13.37 3.70
N THR A 124 14.26 -12.95 2.89
CA THR A 124 12.91 -12.60 3.35
C THR A 124 12.04 -13.85 3.36
N PRO A 125 11.20 -14.09 4.37
CA PRO A 125 10.22 -15.17 4.34
C PRO A 125 9.32 -15.09 3.10
N LYS A 126 9.09 -16.24 2.45
CA LYS A 126 8.28 -16.35 1.23
C LYS A 126 6.78 -16.35 1.57
N ILE A 127 6.01 -15.55 0.84
CA ILE A 127 4.54 -15.54 0.91
C ILE A 127 4.01 -16.46 -0.19
N PHE A 128 3.48 -17.62 0.19
CA PHE A 128 2.84 -18.55 -0.73
C PHE A 128 1.36 -18.20 -0.95
N SER A 129 0.79 -18.79 -2.00
CA SER A 129 -0.57 -18.53 -2.47
C SER A 129 -1.65 -18.68 -1.40
N ASN A 130 -1.59 -19.72 -0.57
CA ASN A 130 -2.55 -19.97 0.50
C ASN A 130 -2.65 -18.80 1.49
N LEU A 131 -1.51 -18.26 1.93
CA LEU A 131 -1.47 -17.10 2.80
C LEU A 131 -1.93 -15.86 2.04
N LEU A 132 -1.44 -15.63 0.83
CA LEU A 132 -1.85 -14.47 0.03
C LEU A 132 -3.38 -14.42 -0.17
N PHE A 133 -4.01 -15.52 -0.57
CA PHE A 133 -5.45 -15.57 -0.77
C PHE A 133 -6.24 -15.38 0.54
N MET A 134 -5.73 -15.91 1.66
CA MET A 134 -6.30 -15.61 2.98
C MET A 134 -6.27 -14.11 3.28
N LEU A 135 -5.13 -13.46 3.04
CA LEU A 135 -4.98 -12.01 3.25
C LEU A 135 -5.89 -11.22 2.29
N LEU A 136 -5.94 -11.62 1.02
CA LEU A 136 -6.77 -10.97 0.01
C LEU A 136 -8.27 -11.10 0.28
N GLY A 137 -8.71 -12.19 0.89
CA GLY A 137 -10.10 -12.40 1.28
C GLY A 137 -10.52 -11.61 2.53
N LYS A 138 -9.56 -11.11 3.32
CA LYS A 138 -9.81 -10.52 4.64
C LYS A 138 -9.52 -9.02 4.72
N HIS A 139 -8.51 -8.55 4.00
CA HIS A 139 -8.05 -7.15 4.06
C HIS A 139 -8.33 -6.46 2.74
N LYS A 140 -8.60 -5.15 2.79
CA LYS A 140 -8.85 -4.34 1.60
C LYS A 140 -7.56 -4.20 0.79
N ASN A 141 -6.60 -3.39 1.24
CA ASN A 141 -5.32 -3.27 0.53
C ASN A 141 -4.28 -4.22 1.12
N VAL A 142 -3.56 -4.96 0.27
CA VAL A 142 -2.56 -5.96 0.69
C VAL A 142 -1.25 -5.70 -0.04
N ASN A 143 -0.21 -5.41 0.73
CA ASN A 143 1.11 -5.03 0.24
C ASN A 143 2.16 -5.99 0.82
N VAL A 144 2.65 -6.95 0.03
CA VAL A 144 3.49 -8.04 0.54
C VAL A 144 4.73 -8.24 -0.32
N ASP A 145 5.86 -8.47 0.32
CA ASP A 145 7.14 -8.76 -0.34
C ASP A 145 7.38 -10.28 -0.45
N ASN A 146 8.28 -10.70 -1.32
CA ASN A 146 8.66 -12.12 -1.53
C ASN A 146 7.52 -13.09 -1.83
N VAL A 147 6.64 -12.70 -2.76
CA VAL A 147 5.50 -13.50 -3.19
C VAL A 147 5.93 -14.59 -4.16
N GLN A 148 5.44 -15.81 -3.93
CA GLN A 148 5.72 -17.00 -4.73
C GLN A 148 4.39 -17.58 -5.23
N LEU A 149 4.08 -17.31 -6.50
CA LEU A 149 2.88 -17.82 -7.18
C LEU A 149 3.27 -18.51 -8.48
N THR A 150 2.54 -19.56 -8.79
CA THR A 150 2.44 -20.10 -10.15
C THR A 150 1.65 -19.14 -11.05
N SER A 151 1.75 -19.33 -12.36
CA SER A 151 1.02 -18.52 -13.34
C SER A 151 -0.50 -18.64 -13.17
N ASP A 152 -1.00 -19.82 -12.82
CA ASP A 152 -2.44 -20.05 -12.56
C ASP A 152 -2.91 -19.30 -11.29
N GLU A 153 -2.11 -19.31 -10.23
CA GLU A 153 -2.41 -18.58 -9.00
C GLU A 153 -2.36 -17.06 -9.23
N TRP A 154 -1.39 -16.56 -9.99
CA TRP A 154 -1.35 -15.18 -10.45
C TRP A 154 -2.62 -14.77 -11.21
N LEU A 155 -3.05 -15.60 -12.18
CA LEU A 155 -4.31 -15.36 -12.90
C LEU A 155 -5.52 -15.35 -11.95
N ASN A 156 -5.51 -16.15 -10.89
CA ASN A 156 -6.57 -16.11 -9.89
C ASN A 156 -6.56 -14.83 -9.05
N VAL A 157 -5.39 -14.28 -8.71
CA VAL A 157 -5.28 -12.95 -8.09
C VAL A 157 -5.90 -11.89 -9.02
N LEU A 158 -5.56 -11.90 -10.30
CA LEU A 158 -6.11 -10.96 -11.28
C LEU A 158 -7.63 -11.09 -11.43
N LYS A 159 -8.16 -12.32 -11.43
CA LYS A 159 -9.61 -12.56 -11.46
C LYS A 159 -10.29 -11.96 -10.24
N ILE A 160 -9.76 -12.20 -9.03
CA ILE A 160 -10.28 -11.61 -7.77
C ILE A 160 -10.33 -10.09 -7.90
N MET A 161 -9.21 -9.46 -8.28
CA MET A 161 -9.14 -8.00 -8.46
C MET A 161 -10.13 -7.50 -9.52
N SER A 162 -10.32 -8.23 -10.62
CA SER A 162 -11.18 -7.80 -11.73
C SER A 162 -12.68 -7.83 -11.45
N VAL A 163 -13.12 -8.60 -10.46
CA VAL A 163 -14.55 -8.74 -10.08
C VAL A 163 -14.89 -8.03 -8.78
N ASP A 164 -13.88 -7.62 -8.01
CA ASP A 164 -14.06 -6.82 -6.82
C ASP A 164 -14.60 -5.43 -7.21
N ASN A 165 -15.70 -5.01 -6.56
CA ASN A 165 -16.35 -3.73 -6.80
C ASN A 165 -15.90 -2.64 -5.81
N SER A 166 -15.05 -2.98 -4.84
CA SER A 166 -14.48 -2.02 -3.90
C SER A 166 -13.14 -1.50 -4.41
N ASP A 167 -12.87 -0.20 -4.28
CA ASP A 167 -11.57 0.35 -4.70
C ASP A 167 -10.44 -0.28 -3.91
N ARG A 168 -9.56 -0.98 -4.60
CA ARG A 168 -8.54 -1.83 -4.00
C ARG A 168 -7.20 -1.67 -4.70
N THR A 169 -6.15 -1.63 -3.89
CA THR A 169 -4.76 -1.69 -4.32
C THR A 169 -4.07 -2.90 -3.69
N VAL A 170 -3.36 -3.66 -4.51
CA VAL A 170 -2.51 -4.77 -4.07
C VAL A 170 -1.11 -4.57 -4.62
N GLN A 171 -0.10 -4.61 -3.75
CA GLN A 171 1.30 -4.53 -4.13
C GLN A 171 2.00 -5.83 -3.80
N LEU A 172 2.67 -6.43 -4.80
CA LEU A 172 3.40 -7.68 -4.67
C LEU A 172 4.86 -7.42 -5.03
N GLY A 173 5.76 -7.77 -4.12
CA GLY A 173 7.17 -7.95 -4.45
C GLY A 173 7.33 -9.32 -5.07
N VAL A 174 7.90 -9.37 -6.28
CA VAL A 174 8.08 -10.61 -7.05
C VAL A 174 9.44 -10.56 -7.77
N THR A 175 10.12 -11.69 -7.94
CA THR A 175 11.35 -11.73 -8.76
C THR A 175 11.03 -11.51 -10.23
N ARG A 176 11.91 -10.82 -10.97
CA ARG A 176 11.71 -10.55 -12.40
C ARG A 176 11.59 -11.83 -13.22
N SER A 177 12.36 -12.87 -12.88
CA SER A 177 12.26 -14.19 -13.53
C SER A 177 10.86 -14.80 -13.41
N THR A 178 10.23 -14.66 -12.24
CA THR A 178 8.85 -15.12 -12.02
C THR A 178 7.84 -14.32 -12.83
N ILE A 179 7.97 -12.99 -12.86
CA ILE A 179 7.09 -12.13 -13.68
C ILE A 179 7.24 -12.46 -15.16
N ALA A 180 8.46 -12.60 -15.67
CA ALA A 180 8.71 -12.94 -17.07
C ALA A 180 8.05 -14.28 -17.46
N ARG A 181 8.07 -15.26 -16.54
CA ARG A 181 7.36 -16.53 -16.70
C ARG A 181 5.84 -16.33 -16.76
N TRP A 182 5.24 -15.57 -15.83
CA TRP A 182 3.81 -15.27 -15.86
C TRP A 182 3.38 -14.62 -17.18
N MET A 183 4.17 -13.65 -17.67
CA MET A 183 3.90 -12.99 -18.95
C MET A 183 3.98 -13.98 -20.10
N THR A 184 5.02 -14.80 -20.16
CA THR A 184 5.23 -15.80 -21.21
C THR A 184 4.11 -16.84 -21.24
N ASP A 185 3.68 -17.33 -20.08
CA ASP A 185 2.56 -18.28 -19.97
C ASP A 185 1.23 -17.66 -20.42
N CYS A 186 1.07 -16.34 -20.23
CA CYS A 186 -0.04 -15.55 -20.77
C CYS A 186 0.14 -15.15 -22.24
N LYS A 187 1.21 -15.59 -22.91
CA LYS A 187 1.60 -15.23 -24.29
C LYS A 187 1.88 -13.73 -24.49
N ILE A 188 2.14 -13.00 -23.41
CA ILE A 188 2.57 -11.62 -23.44
C ILE A 188 4.09 -11.63 -23.59
N THR A 189 4.59 -10.98 -24.64
CA THR A 189 6.02 -11.00 -24.99
C THR A 189 6.53 -9.59 -25.22
N GLN A 190 7.85 -9.41 -25.28
CA GLN A 190 8.47 -8.12 -25.60
C GLN A 190 8.04 -7.57 -26.97
N ALA A 191 7.63 -8.44 -27.89
CA ALA A 191 7.16 -8.04 -29.22
C ALA A 191 5.73 -7.49 -29.21
N CYS A 192 5.00 -7.58 -28.10
CA CYS A 192 3.66 -7.05 -27.99
C CYS A 192 3.67 -5.52 -28.11
N LYS A 193 2.81 -4.99 -28.98
CA LYS A 193 2.67 -3.53 -29.18
C LYS A 193 1.73 -2.93 -28.14
N ALA A 194 1.84 -1.64 -27.89
CA ALA A 194 0.84 -0.90 -27.12
C ALA A 194 -0.55 -1.08 -27.74
N HIS A 195 -1.56 -1.14 -26.87
CA HIS A 195 -2.97 -1.47 -27.13
C HIS A 195 -3.23 -2.85 -27.77
N GLN A 196 -2.22 -3.71 -27.91
CA GLN A 196 -2.44 -5.07 -28.38
C GLN A 196 -3.20 -5.89 -27.33
N ILE A 197 -4.23 -6.59 -27.78
CA ILE A 197 -5.02 -7.51 -26.95
C ILE A 197 -4.47 -8.94 -27.13
N VAL A 198 -4.17 -9.60 -26.01
CA VAL A 198 -3.72 -10.99 -25.94
C VAL A 198 -4.57 -11.73 -24.91
N GLY A 199 -5.56 -12.49 -25.38
CA GLY A 199 -6.56 -13.10 -24.51
C GLY A 199 -7.37 -12.02 -23.78
N ASP A 200 -7.40 -12.10 -22.45
CA ASP A 200 -8.07 -11.11 -21.57
C ASP A 200 -7.18 -9.91 -21.23
N PHE A 201 -5.93 -9.88 -21.69
CA PHE A 201 -4.98 -8.80 -21.43
C PHE A 201 -4.98 -7.78 -22.55
N THR A 202 -4.92 -6.50 -22.18
CA THR A 202 -4.56 -5.40 -23.08
C THR A 202 -3.20 -4.86 -22.64
N ASN A 203 -2.23 -4.84 -23.54
CA ASN A 203 -0.95 -4.18 -23.30
C ASN A 203 -1.17 -2.67 -23.41
N LEU A 204 -0.89 -1.90 -22.37
CA LEU A 204 -1.10 -0.45 -22.39
C LEU A 204 0.19 0.25 -22.78
N GLN A 205 1.28 -0.09 -22.08
CA GLN A 205 2.59 0.48 -22.32
C GLN A 205 3.67 -0.53 -21.94
N ALA A 206 4.69 -0.63 -22.77
CA ALA A 206 5.90 -1.38 -22.45
C ALA A 206 7.12 -0.51 -22.72
N SER A 207 7.84 -0.15 -21.66
CA SER A 207 9.15 0.49 -21.73
C SER A 207 10.24 -0.46 -21.18
N SER A 208 11.49 0.00 -21.15
CA SER A 208 12.61 -0.78 -20.62
C SER A 208 12.57 -1.05 -19.12
N ALA A 209 11.75 -0.29 -18.36
CA ALA A 209 11.70 -0.39 -16.89
C ALA A 209 10.26 -0.45 -16.32
N LEU A 210 9.24 -0.29 -17.17
CA LEU A 210 7.84 -0.27 -16.77
C LEU A 210 7.02 -1.08 -17.79
N LEU A 211 6.22 -2.00 -17.29
CA LEU A 211 5.21 -2.73 -18.08
C LEU A 211 3.83 -2.45 -17.47
N GLU A 212 2.93 -1.92 -18.29
CA GLU A 212 1.56 -1.62 -17.92
C GLU A 212 0.61 -2.46 -18.75
N LEU A 213 -0.27 -3.17 -18.06
CA LEU A 213 -1.26 -4.07 -18.64
C LEU A 213 -2.62 -3.80 -18.02
N ARG A 214 -3.66 -4.19 -18.73
CA ARG A 214 -5.02 -4.26 -18.21
C ARG A 214 -5.55 -5.68 -18.37
N TYR A 215 -5.95 -6.30 -17.26
CA TYR A 215 -6.70 -7.55 -17.25
C TYR A 215 -8.15 -7.23 -16.88
N ARG A 216 -9.05 -7.16 -17.88
CA ARG A 216 -10.45 -6.72 -17.68
C ARG A 216 -10.53 -5.36 -16.96
N LYS A 217 -11.05 -5.31 -15.73
CA LYS A 217 -11.11 -4.09 -14.89
C LYS A 217 -9.85 -3.85 -14.04
N CYS A 218 -8.94 -4.81 -13.97
CA CYS A 218 -7.72 -4.70 -13.18
C CYS A 218 -6.60 -4.04 -14.00
N TRP A 219 -6.11 -2.91 -13.52
CA TRP A 219 -4.87 -2.28 -13.94
C TRP A 219 -3.69 -2.98 -13.29
N ILE A 220 -2.63 -3.20 -14.06
CA ILE A 220 -1.41 -3.88 -13.63
C ILE A 220 -0.24 -2.98 -14.02
N SER A 221 0.54 -2.54 -13.05
CA SER A 221 1.75 -1.77 -13.26
C SER A 221 2.93 -2.53 -12.69
N ILE A 222 3.93 -2.81 -13.52
CA ILE A 222 5.11 -3.58 -13.13
C ILE A 222 6.35 -2.71 -13.28
N GLN A 223 6.91 -2.31 -12.15
CA GLN A 223 8.10 -1.45 -12.10
C GLN A 223 9.37 -2.27 -12.01
N ARG A 224 10.45 -1.75 -12.61
CA ARG A 224 11.76 -2.39 -12.73
C ARG A 224 11.69 -3.74 -13.45
N PHE A 225 10.73 -3.90 -14.35
CA PHE A 225 10.59 -5.12 -15.12
C PHE A 225 11.70 -5.26 -16.15
N ALA A 226 12.17 -6.49 -16.35
CA ALA A 226 13.05 -6.84 -17.46
C ALA A 226 12.66 -8.23 -17.96
N TRP A 227 12.59 -8.39 -19.28
CA TRP A 227 12.30 -9.69 -19.92
C TRP A 227 13.43 -10.71 -19.71
N LYS A 228 14.64 -10.25 -19.41
CA LYS A 228 15.76 -11.13 -19.09
C LYS A 228 15.57 -11.69 -17.67
N GLU A 229 15.74 -13.00 -17.54
CA GLU A 229 15.69 -13.68 -16.26
C GLU A 229 16.68 -13.05 -15.28
N SER A 230 16.17 -12.64 -14.12
CA SER A 230 16.93 -12.03 -13.05
C SER A 230 16.20 -12.29 -11.73
N GLU A 231 16.95 -12.64 -10.70
CA GLU A 231 16.41 -12.82 -9.35
C GLU A 231 16.25 -11.50 -8.58
N LEU A 232 16.55 -10.36 -9.25
CA LEU A 232 16.24 -9.06 -8.67
C LEU A 232 14.73 -8.89 -8.51
N PRO A 233 14.27 -8.25 -7.43
CA PRO A 233 12.87 -7.99 -7.23
C PRO A 233 12.35 -6.90 -8.18
N ALA A 234 11.05 -6.96 -8.39
CA ALA A 234 10.23 -5.99 -9.09
C ALA A 234 8.92 -5.80 -8.30
N LEU A 235 8.34 -4.62 -8.43
CA LEU A 235 7.04 -4.30 -7.84
C LEU A 235 5.96 -4.56 -8.88
N VAL A 236 5.00 -5.39 -8.52
CA VAL A 236 3.74 -5.56 -9.25
C VAL A 236 2.66 -4.85 -8.45
N GLU A 237 2.06 -3.82 -9.01
CA GLU A 237 0.93 -3.11 -8.44
C GLU A 237 -0.34 -3.43 -9.23
N LEU A 238 -1.39 -3.79 -8.51
CA LEU A 238 -2.72 -4.09 -9.03
C LEU A 238 -3.72 -3.10 -8.48
N THR A 239 -4.51 -2.48 -9.35
CA THR A 239 -5.66 -1.65 -8.93
C THR A 239 -6.91 -2.01 -9.75
N ASN A 240 -8.08 -2.00 -9.13
CA ASN A 240 -9.35 -2.30 -9.82
C ASN A 240 -10.24 -1.07 -10.06
N PHE A 241 -9.75 0.11 -9.71
CA PHE A 241 -10.34 1.39 -10.08
C PHE A 241 -9.56 1.99 -11.26
N GLU A 242 -10.21 2.90 -11.98
CA GLU A 242 -9.56 3.63 -13.07
C GLU A 242 -8.47 4.53 -12.50
N LYS A 243 -7.24 4.30 -12.96
CA LYS A 243 -6.18 5.28 -12.82
C LYS A 243 -6.34 6.29 -13.95
N PRO A 244 -6.20 7.60 -13.69
CA PRO A 244 -6.05 8.55 -14.77
C PRO A 244 -4.86 8.09 -15.63
N THR A 245 -5.10 7.88 -16.92
CA THR A 245 -4.04 7.55 -17.86
C THR A 245 -3.11 8.76 -18.03
N ALA A 246 -1.89 8.52 -18.52
CA ALA A 246 -1.03 9.62 -18.97
C ALA A 246 -1.76 10.51 -19.98
N GLU A 247 -2.57 9.92 -20.87
CA GLU A 247 -3.43 10.67 -21.81
C GLU A 247 -4.48 11.55 -21.10
N MET A 248 -5.10 11.07 -20.01
CA MET A 248 -6.01 11.91 -19.21
C MET A 248 -5.25 13.03 -18.48
N LEU A 249 -4.01 12.80 -18.05
CA LEU A 249 -3.17 13.84 -17.44
C LEU A 249 -2.73 14.87 -18.48
N ASP A 250 -2.40 14.45 -19.70
CA ASP A 250 -2.09 15.33 -20.82
C ASP A 250 -3.33 16.15 -21.24
N GLU A 251 -4.53 15.55 -21.26
CA GLU A 251 -5.79 16.27 -21.49
C GLU A 251 -6.11 17.26 -20.35
N PHE A 252 -5.80 16.91 -19.10
CA PHE A 252 -5.95 17.81 -17.95
C PHE A 252 -4.96 18.98 -18.01
N ASP A 253 -3.72 18.74 -18.43
CA ASP A 253 -2.70 19.79 -18.62
C ASP A 253 -3.08 20.70 -19.80
N ASP A 254 -3.58 20.15 -20.91
CA ASP A 254 -4.06 20.92 -22.05
C ASP A 254 -5.33 21.74 -21.70
N GLU A 255 -6.29 21.16 -20.97
CA GLU A 255 -7.50 21.89 -20.53
C GLU A 255 -7.18 22.96 -19.48
N MET A 256 -6.25 22.68 -18.55
CA MET A 256 -5.77 23.64 -17.56
C MET A 256 -4.97 24.77 -18.21
N MET A 257 -4.12 24.47 -19.19
CA MET A 257 -3.38 25.47 -19.98
C MET A 257 -4.33 26.30 -20.85
N CYS A 258 -5.36 25.71 -21.45
CA CYS A 258 -6.41 26.46 -22.16
C CYS A 258 -7.19 27.38 -21.21
N ARG A 259 -7.55 26.94 -20.00
CA ARG A 259 -8.22 27.79 -19.01
C ARG A 259 -7.33 28.92 -18.49
N MET A 260 -6.03 28.68 -18.32
CA MET A 260 -5.07 29.72 -17.95
C MET A 260 -4.82 30.71 -19.09
N MET A 261 -4.86 30.28 -20.36
CA MET A 261 -4.71 31.17 -21.53
C MET A 261 -6.00 31.90 -21.93
N MET A 262 -7.17 31.46 -21.46
CA MET A 262 -8.44 32.19 -21.64
C MET A 262 -8.80 33.08 -20.43
N SER A 263 -7.94 33.11 -19.42
CA SER A 263 -8.04 33.99 -18.25
C SER A 263 -7.34 35.32 -18.52
N ASP A 264 -7.76 36.06 -19.54
CA ASP A 264 -7.28 37.43 -19.83
C ASP A 264 -7.80 38.50 -18.85
N ASP A 265 -8.48 38.12 -17.76
CA ASP A 265 -9.11 39.04 -16.81
C ASP A 265 -8.28 39.34 -15.54
N VAL A 266 -6.94 39.32 -15.61
CA VAL A 266 -6.11 39.88 -14.50
C VAL A 266 -4.91 40.66 -15.04
N TYR A 267 -5.15 41.77 -15.71
CA TYR A 267 -4.26 42.94 -15.68
C TYR A 267 -5.09 44.23 -15.83
N ASP A 268 -5.92 44.52 -14.83
CA ASP A 268 -6.38 45.87 -14.54
C ASP A 268 -6.40 46.07 -13.02
N ILE A 269 -5.21 46.26 -12.46
CA ILE A 269 -5.04 46.95 -11.16
C ILE A 269 -4.10 48.12 -11.43
N PHE A 270 -4.72 49.30 -11.57
CA PHE A 270 -4.11 50.60 -11.29
C PHE A 270 -3.72 50.72 -9.82
#